data_AF-A0A7C1NK67-F1
#
_entry.id   AF-A0A7C1NK67-F1
#
_cell.length_a   1.000
_cell.length_b   1.000
_cell.length_c   1.000
_cell.angle_alpha   90.00
_cell.angle_beta   90.00
_cell.angle_gamma   90.00
#
_symmetry.space_group_name_H-M   'P 1'
#
loop_
_entity.id
_entity.type
_entity.pdbx_description
1 polymer ?
#
loop_
_entity_poly.entity_id
_entity_poly.type
_entity_poly.pdbx_seq_one_letter_code
_entity_poly.pdbx_strand_id
1 'polypeptide(L)'
;IVQGKHFEKLVAEADPDNEGYSRLRWQGESRSIFFRGGKLAALVELRDVDARDEIQKLDLVTVNFIDLVNEIHRKGYSLSGRSGLDFFVEYPFINNISGNYDRNGDGEYDSSYIFRISGNNQLKLKEQIGLRGTLTLPGAIDNITVDYYPTDTVEELINRINLSGAEVAVRLNQNGQLSIKGLPAADPAYPDFVLRHLEDSGQFLAGYAGILLNSGTDGAFDWQQADAVLSLRGGDLEFAVAPLAHPAGWIEVNPALLKDPGAIAAASKSGRGAGGHGDGSAALAIAALRTDRVMIGTASGFDEFFAAAVTEIGLKGEEASRALETEKLVIKNLKDMRESISGVNIDEELTNMIKFQHGYSAGARFITEIDRMLDIIINRMGV
;
A
#
# COMPACT_ATOMS: atom_id res chain seq x y z
N ILE A 1 7.10 -22.34 -19.87
CA ILE A 1 8.36 -22.28 -20.67
C ILE A 1 8.43 -23.52 -21.56
N VAL A 2 9.00 -23.44 -22.77
CA VAL A 2 9.10 -24.58 -23.70
C VAL A 2 10.48 -25.22 -23.62
N GLN A 3 10.55 -26.49 -23.26
CA GLN A 3 11.74 -27.33 -23.35
C GLN A 3 11.46 -28.51 -24.28
N GLY A 4 11.86 -28.37 -25.54
CA GLY A 4 11.57 -29.37 -26.58
C GLY A 4 10.06 -29.51 -26.81
N LYS A 5 9.49 -30.67 -26.45
CA LYS A 5 8.04 -30.94 -26.52
C LYS A 5 7.30 -30.65 -25.20
N HIS A 6 8.04 -30.42 -24.11
CA HIS A 6 7.44 -30.06 -22.83
C HIS A 6 7.19 -28.56 -22.81
N PHE A 7 5.96 -28.15 -22.49
CA PHE A 7 5.66 -26.75 -22.26
C PHE A 7 4.87 -26.61 -20.97
N GLU A 8 5.34 -25.73 -20.11
CA GLU A 8 4.59 -25.31 -18.92
C GLU A 8 3.86 -24.01 -19.21
N LYS A 9 2.55 -24.02 -18.94
CA LYS A 9 1.68 -22.88 -19.17
C LYS A 9 1.63 -22.01 -17.91
N LEU A 10 1.61 -20.70 -18.12
CA LEU A 10 1.27 -19.73 -17.09
C LEU A 10 -0.25 -19.63 -16.98
N VAL A 11 -0.76 -19.65 -15.76
CA VAL A 11 -2.17 -19.39 -15.48
C VAL A 11 -2.30 -18.19 -14.55
N ALA A 12 -3.33 -17.39 -14.80
CA ALA A 12 -3.77 -16.30 -13.96
C ALA A 12 -4.91 -16.83 -13.08
N GLU A 13 -4.78 -16.67 -11.77
CA GLU A 13 -5.79 -17.05 -10.79
C GLU A 13 -6.08 -15.85 -9.90
N ALA A 14 -7.34 -15.61 -9.57
CA ALA A 14 -7.70 -14.55 -8.65
C ALA A 14 -7.06 -14.81 -7.28
N ASP A 15 -6.51 -13.77 -6.67
CA ASP A 15 -5.89 -13.84 -5.36
C ASP A 15 -6.77 -13.12 -4.33
N PRO A 16 -7.45 -13.85 -3.42
CA PRO A 16 -8.28 -13.23 -2.38
C PRO A 16 -7.48 -12.29 -1.46
N ASP A 17 -6.19 -12.55 -1.28
CA ASP A 17 -5.30 -11.75 -0.41
C ASP A 17 -4.74 -10.51 -1.14
N ASN A 18 -4.99 -10.37 -2.44
CA ASN A 18 -4.61 -9.18 -3.21
C ASN A 18 -5.83 -8.63 -3.97
N GLU A 19 -6.95 -8.45 -3.25
CA GLU A 19 -8.15 -7.78 -3.77
C GLU A 19 -8.76 -8.44 -5.02
N GLY A 20 -8.53 -9.73 -5.22
CA GLY A 20 -8.96 -10.46 -6.40
C GLY A 20 -8.12 -10.20 -7.64
N TYR A 21 -7.05 -9.39 -7.57
CA TYR A 21 -6.10 -9.26 -8.65
C TYR A 21 -5.49 -10.62 -8.99
N SER A 22 -5.25 -10.83 -10.29
CA SER A 22 -4.70 -12.11 -10.71
C SER A 22 -3.24 -12.26 -10.29
N ARG A 23 -2.93 -13.32 -9.56
CA ARG A 23 -1.58 -13.84 -9.38
C ARG A 23 -1.21 -14.80 -10.51
N LEU A 24 0.07 -14.87 -10.83
CA LEU A 24 0.58 -15.73 -11.90
C LEU A 24 1.30 -16.94 -11.32
N ARG A 25 0.90 -18.14 -11.78
CA ARG A 25 1.48 -19.42 -11.35
C ARG A 25 1.72 -20.37 -12.52
N TRP A 26 2.57 -21.37 -12.30
CA TRP A 26 2.71 -22.48 -13.24
C TRP A 26 1.50 -23.39 -13.14
N GLN A 27 0.97 -23.81 -14.29
CA GLN A 27 -0.17 -24.72 -14.33
C GLN A 27 0.19 -26.04 -13.64
N GLY A 28 -0.51 -26.36 -12.54
CA GLY A 28 -0.28 -27.59 -11.75
C GLY A 28 0.62 -27.42 -10.53
N GLU A 29 1.23 -26.23 -10.34
CA GLU A 29 1.98 -25.90 -9.14
C GLU A 29 1.21 -24.96 -8.20
N SER A 30 1.51 -25.04 -6.90
CA SER A 30 0.97 -24.15 -5.88
C SER A 30 1.86 -22.92 -5.61
N ARG A 31 3.09 -22.89 -6.13
CA ARG A 31 4.04 -21.79 -5.88
C ARG A 31 3.82 -20.63 -6.85
N SER A 32 3.87 -19.42 -6.32
CA SER A 32 3.86 -18.18 -7.09
C SER A 32 5.15 -18.02 -7.90
N ILE A 33 5.04 -17.37 -9.05
CA ILE A 33 6.19 -17.12 -9.93
C ILE A 33 6.81 -15.76 -9.59
N PHE A 34 8.13 -15.76 -9.40
CA PHE A 34 8.90 -14.53 -9.30
C PHE A 34 9.48 -14.16 -10.66
N PHE A 35 9.06 -13.01 -11.21
CA PHE A 35 9.59 -12.51 -12.46
C PHE A 35 10.87 -11.72 -12.21
N ARG A 36 11.95 -12.05 -12.94
CA ARG A 36 13.24 -11.34 -12.82
C ARG A 36 13.36 -10.11 -13.72
N GLY A 37 12.38 -9.85 -14.59
CA GLY A 37 12.41 -8.70 -15.50
C GLY A 37 11.46 -8.82 -16.70
N GLY A 38 11.52 -7.81 -17.57
CA GLY A 38 10.65 -7.67 -18.73
C GLY A 38 9.32 -6.98 -18.42
N LYS A 39 8.51 -6.75 -19.46
CA LYS A 39 7.25 -5.97 -19.36
C LYS A 39 6.27 -6.55 -18.33
N LEU A 40 6.18 -7.88 -18.24
CA LEU A 40 5.27 -8.53 -17.30
C LEU A 40 5.70 -8.32 -15.85
N ALA A 41 7.01 -8.44 -15.56
CA ALA A 41 7.55 -8.14 -14.23
C ALA A 41 7.23 -6.70 -13.83
N ALA A 42 7.53 -5.75 -14.72
CA ALA A 42 7.30 -4.33 -14.47
C ALA A 42 5.81 -3.99 -14.25
N LEU A 43 4.88 -4.67 -14.96
CA LEU A 43 3.45 -4.46 -14.75
C LEU A 43 2.95 -5.04 -13.42
N VAL A 44 3.50 -6.19 -13.01
CA VAL A 44 3.18 -6.81 -11.72
C VAL A 44 3.73 -5.96 -10.58
N GLU A 45 4.99 -5.52 -10.67
CA GLU A 45 5.62 -4.62 -9.70
C GLU A 45 4.87 -3.28 -9.60
N LEU A 46 4.53 -2.66 -10.73
CA LEU A 46 3.75 -1.42 -10.74
C LEU A 46 2.38 -1.59 -10.06
N ARG A 47 1.69 -2.72 -10.28
CA ARG A 47 0.36 -2.97 -9.74
C ARG A 47 0.40 -3.33 -8.25
N ASP A 48 1.24 -4.29 -7.89
CA ASP A 48 1.22 -4.94 -6.57
C ASP A 48 2.13 -4.26 -5.54
N VAL A 49 3.10 -3.45 -6.00
CA VAL A 49 4.04 -2.72 -5.14
C VAL A 49 3.80 -1.23 -5.26
N ASP A 50 4.17 -0.61 -6.39
CA ASP A 50 4.19 0.86 -6.46
C ASP A 50 2.80 1.50 -6.35
N ALA A 51 1.82 1.02 -7.12
CA ALA A 51 0.46 1.58 -7.08
C ALA A 51 -0.21 1.28 -5.73
N ARG A 52 0.00 0.08 -5.17
CA ARG A 52 -0.49 -0.28 -3.85
C ARG A 52 0.05 0.68 -2.79
N ASP A 53 1.37 0.90 -2.76
CA ASP A 53 2.01 1.82 -1.81
C ASP A 53 1.43 3.24 -1.90
N GLU A 54 1.23 3.77 -3.11
CA GLU A 54 0.68 5.11 -3.30
C GLU A 54 -0.79 5.21 -2.89
N ILE A 55 -1.59 4.15 -3.14
CA ILE A 55 -2.98 4.09 -2.68
C ILE A 55 -3.02 4.03 -1.15
N GLN A 56 -2.20 3.19 -0.52
CA GLN A 56 -2.10 3.11 0.94
C GLN A 56 -1.74 4.45 1.58
N LYS A 57 -0.85 5.23 0.97
CA LYS A 57 -0.52 6.59 1.45
C LYS A 57 -1.72 7.53 1.38
N LEU A 58 -2.45 7.50 0.27
CA LEU A 58 -3.65 8.31 0.09
C LEU A 58 -4.74 7.93 1.09
N ASP A 59 -4.96 6.63 1.26
CA ASP A 59 -5.91 6.08 2.22
C ASP A 59 -5.54 6.44 3.66
N LEU A 60 -4.24 6.33 4.02
CA LEU A 60 -3.76 6.63 5.36
C LEU A 60 -4.00 8.10 5.75
N VAL A 61 -3.74 9.03 4.83
CA VAL A 61 -4.08 10.45 5.02
C VAL A 61 -5.57 10.62 5.19
N THR A 62 -6.33 9.96 4.32
CA THR A 62 -7.78 10.12 4.27
C THR A 62 -8.45 9.64 5.56
N VAL A 63 -8.16 8.42 6.00
CA VAL A 63 -8.73 7.84 7.22
C VAL A 63 -8.33 8.66 8.45
N ASN A 64 -7.08 9.11 8.55
CA ASN A 64 -6.66 9.94 9.67
C ASN A 64 -7.32 11.32 9.66
N PHE A 65 -7.43 11.96 8.50
CA PHE A 65 -8.11 13.23 8.35
C PHE A 65 -9.57 13.12 8.82
N ILE A 66 -10.28 12.09 8.36
CA ILE A 66 -11.68 11.88 8.69
C ILE A 66 -11.89 11.57 10.15
N ASP A 67 -11.07 10.68 10.73
CA ASP A 67 -11.16 10.36 12.15
C ASP A 67 -10.98 11.64 13.00
N LEU A 68 -10.02 12.50 12.68
CA LEU A 68 -9.79 13.74 13.40
C LEU A 68 -10.91 14.77 13.20
N VAL A 69 -11.39 14.93 11.96
CA VAL A 69 -12.51 15.83 11.67
C VAL A 69 -13.78 15.36 12.37
N ASN A 70 -14.10 14.07 12.28
CA ASN A 70 -15.26 13.47 12.95
C ASN A 70 -15.13 13.56 14.46
N GLU A 71 -13.94 13.35 15.04
CA GLU A 71 -13.71 13.53 16.47
C GLU A 71 -14.05 14.97 16.92
N ILE A 72 -13.59 15.98 16.19
CA ILE A 72 -13.90 17.39 16.47
C ILE A 72 -15.39 17.67 16.27
N HIS A 73 -15.95 17.22 15.16
CA HIS A 73 -17.32 17.51 14.77
C HIS A 73 -18.35 16.85 15.70
N ARG A 74 -18.13 15.59 16.12
CA ARG A 74 -18.99 14.91 17.10
C ARG A 74 -19.06 15.66 18.43
N LYS A 75 -17.97 16.28 18.86
CA LYS A 75 -17.89 17.07 20.10
C LYS A 75 -18.44 18.49 19.95
N GLY A 76 -18.49 19.00 18.71
CA GLY A 76 -19.01 20.31 18.41
C GLY A 76 -20.52 20.42 18.57
N TYR A 77 -21.02 21.65 18.47
CA TYR A 77 -22.44 21.98 18.45
C TYR A 77 -22.80 22.69 17.16
N SER A 78 -23.93 22.30 16.59
CA SER A 78 -24.48 22.90 15.39
C SER A 78 -25.28 24.17 15.68
N LEU A 79 -25.70 24.89 14.63
CA LEU A 79 -26.61 26.03 14.77
C LEU A 79 -27.98 25.65 15.35
N SER A 80 -28.39 24.38 15.21
CA SER A 80 -29.60 23.82 15.81
C SER A 80 -29.37 23.25 17.22
N GLY A 81 -28.17 23.39 17.78
CA GLY A 81 -27.79 22.84 19.09
C GLY A 81 -27.60 21.32 19.09
N ARG A 82 -27.54 20.69 17.93
CA ARG A 82 -27.28 19.24 17.77
C ARG A 82 -25.78 18.96 17.85
N SER A 83 -25.42 17.79 18.34
CA SER A 83 -24.04 17.29 18.41
C SER A 83 -24.01 15.78 18.13
N GLY A 84 -22.81 15.20 18.03
CA GLY A 84 -22.63 13.75 17.92
C GLY A 84 -22.78 13.16 16.51
N LEU A 85 -22.96 13.98 15.47
CA LEU A 85 -22.94 13.52 14.08
C LEU A 85 -21.50 13.50 13.55
N ASP A 86 -21.18 12.49 12.74
CA ASP A 86 -19.95 12.47 11.95
C ASP A 86 -20.06 13.41 10.74
N PHE A 87 -18.97 14.07 10.38
CA PHE A 87 -18.90 14.94 9.21
C PHE A 87 -18.76 14.11 7.93
N PHE A 88 -17.91 13.10 7.96
CA PHE A 88 -17.69 12.14 6.87
C PHE A 88 -18.18 10.76 7.27
N VAL A 89 -18.70 10.02 6.28
CA VAL A 89 -19.15 8.63 6.43
C VAL A 89 -18.61 7.80 5.28
N GLU A 90 -18.56 6.48 5.47
CA GLU A 90 -18.19 5.52 4.43
C GLU A 90 -19.41 5.12 3.61
N TYR A 91 -19.21 4.95 2.29
CA TYR A 91 -20.21 4.41 1.38
C TYR A 91 -19.68 3.14 0.68
N PRO A 92 -20.45 2.04 0.64
CA PRO A 92 -21.71 1.82 1.33
C PRO A 92 -21.49 1.68 2.84
N PHE A 93 -22.43 2.21 3.65
CA PHE A 93 -22.40 2.03 5.10
C PHE A 93 -22.53 0.54 5.45
N ILE A 94 -21.51 -0.04 6.05
CA ILE A 94 -21.54 -1.43 6.54
C ILE A 94 -22.04 -1.42 7.98
N ASN A 95 -23.17 -2.08 8.21
CA ASN A 95 -23.70 -2.29 9.56
C ASN A 95 -23.01 -3.48 10.23
N ASN A 96 -21.71 -3.34 10.52
CA ASN A 96 -20.92 -4.37 11.18
C ASN A 96 -20.39 -3.86 12.52
N ILE A 97 -21.25 -3.80 13.52
CA ILE A 97 -20.96 -3.13 14.81
C ILE A 97 -19.82 -3.84 15.57
N SER A 98 -19.61 -5.15 15.36
CA SER A 98 -18.54 -5.92 16.01
C SER A 98 -17.26 -6.01 15.17
N GLY A 99 -17.27 -5.51 13.94
CA GLY A 99 -16.15 -5.65 12.99
C GLY A 99 -15.95 -7.07 12.45
N ASN A 100 -16.89 -7.99 12.65
CA ASN A 100 -16.74 -9.39 12.23
C ASN A 100 -16.74 -9.52 10.70
N TYR A 101 -15.74 -10.18 10.14
CA TYR A 101 -15.56 -10.35 8.71
C TYR A 101 -15.41 -11.84 8.38
N ASP A 102 -16.03 -12.26 7.28
CA ASP A 102 -15.85 -13.59 6.68
C ASP A 102 -14.76 -13.45 5.62
N ARG A 103 -13.52 -13.72 6.03
CA ARG A 103 -12.35 -13.52 5.15
C ARG A 103 -12.27 -14.60 4.08
N ASN A 104 -12.67 -15.83 4.41
CA ASN A 104 -12.52 -16.99 3.53
C ASN A 104 -13.72 -17.19 2.57
N GLY A 105 -14.85 -16.52 2.83
CA GLY A 105 -16.05 -16.52 2.00
C GLY A 105 -16.94 -17.75 2.16
N ASP A 106 -16.84 -18.49 3.28
CA ASP A 106 -17.63 -19.70 3.55
C ASP A 106 -18.99 -19.43 4.19
N GLY A 107 -19.27 -18.18 4.55
CA GLY A 107 -20.51 -17.73 5.17
C GLY A 107 -20.48 -17.65 6.69
N GLU A 108 -19.38 -18.06 7.34
CA GLU A 108 -19.15 -17.91 8.78
C GLU A 108 -18.12 -16.80 9.05
N TYR A 109 -18.30 -16.06 10.15
CA TYR A 109 -17.31 -15.06 10.53
C TYR A 109 -16.08 -15.73 11.14
N ASP A 110 -14.90 -15.37 10.63
CA ASP A 110 -13.61 -15.94 11.07
C ASP A 110 -12.62 -14.86 11.51
N SER A 111 -12.94 -13.59 11.33
CA SER A 111 -12.04 -12.47 11.60
C SER A 111 -12.77 -11.27 12.21
N SER A 112 -12.03 -10.35 12.84
CA SER A 112 -12.55 -9.09 13.39
C SER A 112 -11.69 -7.90 12.96
N TYR A 113 -12.24 -7.04 12.11
CA TYR A 113 -11.53 -5.93 11.47
C TYR A 113 -11.80 -4.64 12.25
N ILE A 114 -10.90 -4.32 13.17
CA ILE A 114 -10.98 -3.10 13.99
C ILE A 114 -9.85 -2.16 13.58
N PHE A 115 -10.19 -0.93 13.21
CA PHE A 115 -9.21 0.08 12.84
C PHE A 115 -8.72 0.90 14.03
N ARG A 116 -9.63 1.33 14.91
CA ARG A 116 -9.29 2.18 16.05
C ARG A 116 -9.90 1.62 17.31
N ILE A 117 -9.15 1.67 18.41
CA ILE A 117 -9.66 1.43 19.76
C ILE A 117 -9.26 2.61 20.65
N SER A 118 -10.20 3.15 21.40
CA SER A 118 -9.92 4.17 22.42
C SER A 118 -10.26 3.65 23.81
N GLY A 119 -9.30 3.79 24.74
CA GLY A 119 -9.45 3.34 26.12
C GLY A 119 -10.48 4.13 26.91
N ASN A 120 -10.96 3.54 28.00
CA ASN A 120 -11.97 4.19 28.85
C ASN A 120 -11.39 5.27 29.76
N ASN A 121 -10.11 5.19 30.12
CA ASN A 121 -9.51 6.05 31.13
C ASN A 121 -8.86 7.30 30.53
N GLN A 122 -8.97 8.44 31.23
CA GLN A 122 -8.25 9.66 30.87
C GLN A 122 -6.82 9.61 31.40
N LEU A 123 -5.86 9.85 30.51
CA LEU A 123 -4.43 9.87 30.77
C LEU A 123 -3.88 11.28 30.55
N LYS A 124 -2.71 11.55 31.12
CA LYS A 124 -1.96 12.79 30.90
C LYS A 124 -0.57 12.47 30.38
N LEU A 125 -0.16 13.15 29.32
CA LEU A 125 1.12 12.92 28.64
C LEU A 125 2.34 12.94 29.58
N LYS A 126 2.36 13.85 30.55
CA LYS A 126 3.50 14.05 31.48
C LYS A 126 3.41 13.21 32.76
N GLU A 127 2.37 12.40 32.91
CA GLU A 127 2.21 11.53 34.08
C GLU A 127 3.07 10.28 33.93
N GLN A 128 3.71 9.86 35.02
CA GLN A 128 4.47 8.61 35.05
C GLN A 128 3.51 7.44 35.13
N ILE A 129 3.74 6.41 34.31
CA ILE A 129 2.86 5.25 34.24
C ILE A 129 2.89 4.42 35.53
N GLY A 130 4.01 4.41 36.27
CA GLY A 130 4.14 3.70 37.53
C GLY A 130 4.08 2.17 37.43
N LEU A 131 4.02 1.63 36.21
CA LEU A 131 3.86 0.21 35.90
C LEU A 131 5.07 -0.31 35.11
N ARG A 132 5.30 -1.62 35.18
CA ARG A 132 6.26 -2.33 34.34
C ARG A 132 5.53 -3.41 33.55
N GLY A 133 5.93 -3.61 32.31
CA GLY A 133 5.43 -4.66 31.44
C GLY A 133 6.00 -4.55 30.04
N THR A 134 5.48 -5.38 29.15
CA THR A 134 5.84 -5.45 27.74
C THR A 134 4.56 -5.50 26.94
N LEU A 135 4.44 -4.59 25.97
CA LEU A 135 3.38 -4.60 24.99
C LEU A 135 3.82 -5.45 23.80
N THR A 136 2.93 -6.29 23.29
CA THR A 136 3.13 -7.01 22.02
C THR A 136 2.16 -6.44 21.00
N LEU A 137 2.70 -5.87 19.93
CA LEU A 137 1.99 -5.10 18.91
C LEU A 137 2.24 -5.74 17.54
N PRO A 138 1.40 -5.51 16.53
CA PRO A 138 1.58 -6.12 15.22
C PRO A 138 2.72 -5.43 14.47
N GLY A 139 3.58 -6.21 13.82
CA GLY A 139 4.61 -5.72 12.90
C GLY A 139 4.44 -6.30 11.50
N ALA A 140 5.30 -5.86 10.58
CA ALA A 140 5.23 -6.25 9.16
C ALA A 140 5.40 -7.76 8.91
N ILE A 141 6.18 -8.45 9.74
CA ILE A 141 6.45 -9.89 9.61
C ILE A 141 5.99 -10.60 10.88
N ASP A 142 6.60 -10.23 12.01
CA ASP A 142 6.29 -10.75 13.34
C ASP A 142 5.78 -9.62 14.24
N ASN A 143 5.19 -10.01 15.38
CA ASN A 143 4.83 -9.06 16.42
C ASN A 143 6.07 -8.37 17.00
N ILE A 144 5.91 -7.09 17.34
CA ILE A 144 6.93 -6.22 17.90
C ILE A 144 6.66 -6.01 19.39
N THR A 145 7.67 -6.23 20.21
CA THR A 145 7.59 -6.04 21.66
C THR A 145 8.11 -4.67 22.07
N VAL A 146 7.35 -3.95 22.88
CA VAL A 146 7.71 -2.64 23.44
C VAL A 146 7.62 -2.69 24.95
N ASP A 147 8.78 -2.64 25.62
CA ASP A 147 8.84 -2.58 27.07
C ASP A 147 8.42 -1.21 27.58
N TYR A 148 7.88 -1.18 28.80
CA TYR A 148 7.62 0.04 29.55
C TYR A 148 7.99 -0.10 31.03
N TYR A 149 8.42 1.01 31.62
CA TYR A 149 9.03 1.06 32.94
C TYR A 149 8.30 2.05 33.86
N PRO A 150 8.33 1.86 35.20
CA PRO A 150 7.55 2.70 36.11
C PRO A 150 7.87 4.19 36.05
N THR A 151 9.08 4.55 35.62
CA THR A 151 9.54 5.92 35.49
C THR A 151 9.16 6.57 34.16
N ASP A 152 8.75 5.78 33.16
CA ASP A 152 8.33 6.30 31.86
C ASP A 152 7.08 7.16 32.02
N THR A 153 7.04 8.26 31.28
CA THR A 153 5.81 9.04 31.09
C THR A 153 4.93 8.42 30.01
N VAL A 154 3.63 8.76 30.03
CA VAL A 154 2.69 8.33 28.96
C VAL A 154 3.20 8.75 27.58
N GLU A 155 3.74 9.97 27.46
CA GLU A 155 4.30 10.48 26.21
C GLU A 155 5.52 9.68 25.73
N GLU A 156 6.44 9.33 26.64
CA GLU A 156 7.61 8.53 26.29
C GLU A 156 7.21 7.15 25.78
N LEU A 157 6.22 6.51 26.40
CA LEU A 157 5.71 5.22 25.93
C LEU A 157 5.02 5.34 24.58
N ILE A 158 4.15 6.35 24.38
CA ILE A 158 3.51 6.59 23.07
C ILE A 158 4.56 6.78 21.98
N ASN A 159 5.57 7.62 22.22
CA ASN A 159 6.64 7.86 21.26
C ASN A 159 7.44 6.57 20.98
N ARG A 160 7.73 5.77 22.02
CA ARG A 160 8.42 4.49 21.88
C ARG A 160 7.63 3.52 21.01
N ILE A 161 6.31 3.45 21.19
CA ILE A 161 5.43 2.61 20.34
C ILE A 161 5.47 3.09 18.90
N ASN A 162 5.24 4.39 18.66
CA ASN A 162 5.18 4.95 17.30
C ASN A 162 6.53 4.87 16.55
N LEU A 163 7.65 4.74 17.26
CA LEU A 163 9.00 4.58 16.69
C LEU A 163 9.47 3.11 16.66
N SER A 164 8.67 2.16 17.15
CA SER A 164 9.06 0.74 17.26
C SER A 164 9.07 -0.01 15.93
N GLY A 165 8.42 0.55 14.89
CA GLY A 165 8.16 -0.14 13.63
C GLY A 165 6.89 -1.02 13.67
N ALA A 166 6.13 -1.00 14.78
CA ALA A 166 4.81 -1.61 14.83
C ALA A 166 3.87 -0.93 13.84
N GLU A 167 2.98 -1.71 13.22
CA GLU A 167 1.97 -1.24 12.28
C GLU A 167 0.77 -0.66 13.01
N VAL A 168 1.05 0.15 14.03
CA VAL A 168 0.06 0.89 14.82
C VAL A 168 0.51 2.32 15.04
N ALA A 169 -0.46 3.23 15.10
CA ALA A 169 -0.26 4.60 15.55
C ALA A 169 -1.03 4.85 16.84
N VAL A 170 -0.34 5.40 17.83
CA VAL A 170 -0.87 5.66 19.17
C VAL A 170 -0.86 7.16 19.47
N ARG A 171 -1.95 7.65 20.04
CA ARG A 171 -2.07 9.04 20.54
C ARG A 171 -3.00 9.13 21.72
N LEU A 172 -3.00 10.25 22.43
CA LEU A 172 -4.15 10.62 23.25
C LEU A 172 -5.17 11.36 22.39
N ASN A 173 -6.44 10.96 22.45
CA ASN A 173 -7.53 11.72 21.84
C ASN A 173 -7.82 13.01 22.63
N GLN A 174 -8.73 13.86 22.16
CA GLN A 174 -9.04 15.11 22.85
C GLN A 174 -9.71 14.93 24.23
N ASN A 175 -10.17 13.72 24.57
CA ASN A 175 -10.64 13.38 25.92
C ASN A 175 -9.49 12.93 26.85
N GLY A 176 -8.26 12.87 26.34
CA GLY A 176 -7.11 12.33 27.07
C GLY A 176 -7.08 10.79 27.10
N GLN A 177 -7.93 10.11 26.35
CA GLN A 177 -7.94 8.64 26.31
C GLN A 177 -6.91 8.13 25.30
N LEU A 178 -6.26 7.00 25.62
CA LEU A 178 -5.34 6.34 24.70
C LEU A 178 -6.10 5.81 23.49
N SER A 179 -5.74 6.26 22.30
CA SER A 179 -6.25 5.78 21.03
C SER A 179 -5.15 5.04 20.28
N ILE A 180 -5.41 3.81 19.89
CA ILE A 180 -4.54 2.97 19.07
C ILE A 180 -5.24 2.76 17.72
N LYS A 181 -4.51 2.95 16.62
CA LYS A 181 -5.00 2.78 15.25
C LYS A 181 -4.14 1.79 14.49
N GLY A 182 -4.74 0.95 13.65
CA GLY A 182 -4.03 0.11 12.69
C GLY A 182 -3.50 0.95 11.53
N LEU A 183 -2.29 0.65 11.08
CA LEU A 183 -1.70 1.20 9.86
C LEU A 183 -1.92 0.25 8.66
N PRO A 184 -1.71 0.71 7.42
CA PRO A 184 -1.60 -0.19 6.27
C PRO A 184 -0.56 -1.26 6.52
N ALA A 185 -0.85 -2.49 6.08
CA ALA A 185 0.04 -3.61 6.27
C ALA A 185 1.08 -3.67 5.15
N ALA A 186 2.33 -3.89 5.50
CA ALA A 186 3.39 -4.08 4.51
C ALA A 186 3.17 -5.37 3.70
N ASP A 187 2.82 -6.47 4.38
CA ASP A 187 2.52 -7.76 3.74
C ASP A 187 1.07 -7.76 3.18
N PRO A 188 0.86 -8.00 1.87
CA PRO A 188 -0.47 -8.13 1.28
C PRO A 188 -1.33 -9.23 1.92
N ALA A 189 -0.73 -10.24 2.54
CA ALA A 189 -1.47 -11.29 3.25
C ALA A 189 -2.22 -10.76 4.49
N TYR A 190 -1.98 -9.52 4.90
CA TYR A 190 -2.69 -8.87 5.99
C TYR A 190 -3.56 -7.72 5.47
N PRO A 191 -4.78 -7.55 6.02
CA PRO A 191 -5.65 -6.45 5.65
C PRO A 191 -5.10 -5.11 6.17
N ASP A 192 -5.21 -4.09 5.33
CA ASP A 192 -4.86 -2.72 5.68
C ASP A 192 -5.81 -2.14 6.73
N PHE A 193 -5.29 -1.25 7.59
CA PHE A 193 -6.06 -0.56 8.62
C PHE A 193 -6.71 -1.49 9.66
N VAL A 194 -6.25 -2.73 9.80
CA VAL A 194 -6.71 -3.66 10.84
C VAL A 194 -5.67 -3.76 11.95
N LEU A 195 -6.10 -3.49 13.19
CA LEU A 195 -5.34 -3.84 14.38
C LEU A 195 -5.28 -5.36 14.47
N ARG A 196 -4.10 -5.95 14.24
CA ARG A 196 -3.98 -7.42 14.19
C ARG A 196 -3.78 -8.05 15.56
N HIS A 197 -2.97 -7.43 16.41
CA HIS A 197 -2.66 -7.98 17.73
C HIS A 197 -2.51 -6.86 18.75
N LEU A 198 -3.08 -7.00 19.94
CA LEU A 198 -2.75 -6.15 21.09
C LEU A 198 -2.67 -7.02 22.34
N GLU A 199 -1.52 -7.03 22.96
CA GLU A 199 -1.29 -7.74 24.22
C GLU A 199 -0.43 -6.89 25.14
N ASP A 200 -0.68 -7.03 26.43
CA ASP A 200 0.09 -6.39 27.49
C ASP A 200 0.38 -7.39 28.60
N SER A 201 1.65 -7.67 28.87
CA SER A 201 2.06 -8.55 29.98
C SER A 201 1.89 -7.89 31.35
N GLY A 202 1.81 -6.56 31.42
CA GLY A 202 1.53 -5.79 32.62
C GLY A 202 0.13 -5.19 32.60
N GLN A 203 -0.07 -4.05 33.26
CA GLN A 203 -1.41 -3.44 33.49
C GLN A 203 -1.63 -2.12 32.73
N PHE A 204 -0.78 -1.78 31.76
CA PHE A 204 -0.91 -0.53 31.03
C PHE A 204 -2.16 -0.50 30.15
N LEU A 205 -2.40 -1.50 29.29
CA LEU A 205 -3.58 -1.54 28.42
C LEU A 205 -4.84 -1.93 29.19
N ALA A 206 -4.78 -2.93 30.08
CA ALA A 206 -5.97 -3.41 30.78
C ALA A 206 -6.41 -2.49 31.94
N GLY A 207 -5.46 -2.10 32.80
CA GLY A 207 -5.73 -1.32 34.00
C GLY A 207 -5.67 0.18 33.77
N TYR A 208 -4.53 0.67 33.27
CA TYR A 208 -4.21 2.11 33.22
C TYR A 208 -4.95 2.84 32.10
N ALA A 209 -4.84 2.38 30.85
CA ALA A 209 -5.55 2.93 29.69
C ALA A 209 -7.00 2.43 29.60
N GLY A 210 -7.27 1.21 30.09
CA GLY A 210 -8.60 0.61 30.10
C GLY A 210 -9.10 0.21 28.71
N ILE A 211 -8.23 -0.38 27.89
CA ILE A 211 -8.51 -0.93 26.56
C ILE A 211 -8.87 -2.42 26.63
N LEU A 212 -7.99 -3.24 27.21
CA LEU A 212 -8.18 -4.70 27.33
C LEU A 212 -8.95 -5.04 28.61
N LEU A 213 -9.65 -6.18 28.61
CA LEU A 213 -10.28 -6.72 29.83
C LEU A 213 -9.25 -7.28 30.80
N ASN A 214 -8.29 -8.03 30.28
CA ASN A 214 -7.28 -8.75 31.04
C ASN A 214 -5.89 -8.51 30.43
N SER A 215 -4.87 -8.78 31.24
CA SER A 215 -3.48 -8.78 30.82
C SER A 215 -2.99 -10.18 30.48
N GLY A 216 -1.86 -10.26 29.77
CA GLY A 216 -1.25 -11.51 29.31
C GLY A 216 -1.93 -12.07 28.06
N THR A 217 -1.47 -13.25 27.63
CA THR A 217 -1.88 -13.89 26.38
C THR A 217 -3.39 -14.15 26.32
N ASP A 218 -4.00 -14.57 27.43
CA ASP A 218 -5.44 -14.85 27.50
C ASP A 218 -6.31 -13.59 27.40
N GLY A 219 -5.72 -12.42 27.64
CA GLY A 219 -6.38 -11.11 27.52
C GLY A 219 -6.09 -10.40 26.20
N ALA A 220 -5.32 -11.01 25.31
CA ALA A 220 -4.92 -10.40 24.06
C ALA A 220 -6.12 -10.17 23.12
N PHE A 221 -6.07 -9.07 22.39
CA PHE A 221 -6.89 -8.88 21.20
C PHE A 221 -6.17 -9.48 20.01
N ASP A 222 -6.79 -10.44 19.33
CA ASP A 222 -6.31 -11.04 18.09
C ASP A 222 -7.44 -10.99 17.06
N TRP A 223 -7.13 -10.49 15.87
CA TRP A 223 -8.10 -10.30 14.79
C TRP A 223 -8.52 -11.58 14.06
N GLN A 224 -7.78 -12.70 14.17
CA GLN A 224 -8.03 -13.94 13.43
C GLN A 224 -9.12 -14.81 14.06
N GLN A 225 -10.11 -14.17 14.67
CA GLN A 225 -11.28 -14.80 15.25
C GLN A 225 -12.47 -13.85 15.13
N ALA A 226 -13.68 -14.41 15.04
CA ALA A 226 -14.89 -13.66 15.24
C ALA A 226 -14.99 -13.14 16.69
N ASP A 227 -15.69 -12.02 16.86
CA ASP A 227 -15.98 -11.43 18.16
C ASP A 227 -14.73 -11.10 18.98
N ALA A 228 -13.60 -10.78 18.32
CA ALA A 228 -12.36 -10.40 19.00
C ALA A 228 -12.55 -9.20 19.93
N VAL A 229 -13.53 -8.34 19.63
CA VAL A 229 -13.94 -7.22 20.47
C VAL A 229 -14.33 -7.63 21.90
N LEU A 230 -14.65 -8.91 22.15
CA LEU A 230 -14.95 -9.42 23.49
C LEU A 230 -13.74 -9.43 24.42
N SER A 231 -12.50 -9.34 23.93
CA SER A 231 -11.33 -9.14 24.78
C SER A 231 -11.14 -7.67 25.20
N LEU A 232 -11.86 -6.75 24.55
CA LEU A 232 -11.86 -5.34 24.87
C LEU A 232 -12.83 -5.05 26.01
N ARG A 233 -12.53 -4.02 26.80
CA ARG A 233 -13.34 -3.65 27.95
C ARG A 233 -14.71 -3.09 27.49
N GLY A 234 -15.82 -3.78 27.77
CA GLY A 234 -17.16 -3.27 27.38
C GLY A 234 -17.51 -1.90 28.01
N GLY A 235 -18.52 -1.20 27.46
CA GLY A 235 -19.02 0.09 27.97
C GLY A 235 -19.06 1.18 26.89
N ASP A 236 -18.85 2.45 27.28
CA ASP A 236 -18.66 3.62 26.39
C ASP A 236 -17.36 3.55 25.55
N LEU A 237 -16.79 2.36 25.36
CA LEU A 237 -15.51 2.16 24.69
C LEU A 237 -15.71 2.43 23.20
N GLU A 238 -14.99 3.44 22.70
CA GLU A 238 -15.15 3.92 21.33
C GLU A 238 -14.16 3.19 20.43
N PHE A 239 -14.58 2.09 19.82
CA PHE A 239 -13.85 1.45 18.73
C PHE A 239 -14.50 1.73 17.38
N ALA A 240 -13.68 1.78 16.33
CA ALA A 240 -14.10 1.93 14.95
C ALA A 240 -13.68 0.70 14.15
N VAL A 241 -14.62 0.17 13.39
CA VAL A 241 -14.41 -0.93 12.44
C VAL A 241 -13.46 -0.46 11.35
N ALA A 242 -12.67 -1.38 10.79
CA ALA A 242 -11.80 -1.01 9.69
C ALA A 242 -12.61 -0.61 8.46
N PRO A 243 -12.18 0.44 7.74
CA PRO A 243 -12.84 0.84 6.52
C PRO A 243 -12.77 -0.29 5.49
N LEU A 244 -13.68 -0.26 4.52
CA LEU A 244 -13.49 -1.00 3.28
C LEU A 244 -12.15 -0.66 2.63
N ALA A 245 -11.59 -1.62 1.88
CA ALA A 245 -10.38 -1.38 1.09
C ALA A 245 -10.54 -0.14 0.20
N HIS A 246 -9.46 0.64 0.11
CA HIS A 246 -9.41 1.93 -0.59
C HIS A 246 -10.38 2.98 -0.05
N PRO A 247 -10.35 3.30 1.26
CA PRO A 247 -11.26 4.27 1.87
C PRO A 247 -11.32 5.60 1.09
N ALA A 248 -10.20 6.08 0.53
CA ALA A 248 -10.17 7.32 -0.25
C ALA A 248 -11.09 7.31 -1.48
N GLY A 249 -11.48 6.15 -1.99
CA GLY A 249 -12.39 6.00 -3.12
C GLY A 249 -13.88 6.14 -2.76
N TRP A 250 -14.26 5.96 -1.49
CA TRP A 250 -15.67 5.75 -1.12
C TRP A 250 -16.15 6.53 0.10
N ILE A 251 -15.36 7.48 0.57
CA ILE A 251 -15.78 8.40 1.62
C ILE A 251 -16.64 9.52 1.02
N GLU A 252 -17.69 9.87 1.75
CA GLU A 252 -18.54 11.00 1.42
C GLU A 252 -18.83 11.90 2.62
N VAL A 253 -19.27 13.13 2.35
CA VAL A 253 -19.86 13.99 3.39
C VAL A 253 -21.17 13.37 3.82
N ASN A 254 -21.39 13.31 5.13
CA ASN A 254 -22.59 12.72 5.72
C ASN A 254 -23.87 13.27 5.05
N PRO A 255 -24.69 12.41 4.42
CA PRO A 255 -25.92 12.85 3.74
C PRO A 255 -26.90 13.61 4.65
N ALA A 256 -26.85 13.41 5.96
CA ALA A 256 -27.63 14.19 6.92
C ALA A 256 -27.22 15.68 6.93
N LEU A 257 -25.92 15.97 6.81
CA LEU A 257 -25.38 17.33 6.74
C LEU A 257 -25.65 17.99 5.39
N LEU A 258 -25.68 17.20 4.31
CA LEU A 258 -26.08 17.70 2.99
C LEU A 258 -27.56 18.13 2.96
N LYS A 259 -28.42 17.41 3.70
CA LYS A 259 -29.85 17.75 3.82
C LYS A 259 -30.10 18.94 4.75
N ASP A 260 -29.31 19.06 5.82
CA ASP A 260 -29.41 20.14 6.80
C ASP A 260 -28.02 20.72 7.10
N PRO A 261 -27.59 21.75 6.35
CA PRO A 261 -26.33 22.44 6.63
C PRO A 261 -26.28 23.11 8.02
N GLY A 262 -27.45 23.36 8.64
CA GLY A 262 -27.54 23.85 10.01
C GLY A 262 -27.13 22.83 11.07
N ALA A 263 -26.93 21.56 10.67
CA ALA A 263 -26.42 20.48 11.52
C ALA A 263 -24.88 20.41 11.57
N ILE A 264 -24.17 21.23 10.78
CA ILE A 264 -22.70 21.32 10.86
C ILE A 264 -22.29 21.87 12.23
N ALA A 265 -21.55 21.06 12.98
CA ALA A 265 -21.14 21.31 14.35
C ALA A 265 -19.84 22.15 14.43
N ALA A 266 -19.94 23.43 14.10
CA ALA A 266 -18.81 24.35 14.03
C ALA A 266 -18.42 25.03 15.36
N ALA A 267 -19.28 24.95 16.39
CA ALA A 267 -19.06 25.57 17.70
C ALA A 267 -18.51 24.58 18.74
N SER A 268 -17.77 25.06 19.73
CA SER A 268 -17.41 24.29 20.92
C SER A 268 -18.33 24.63 22.10
N LYS A 269 -18.41 23.75 23.10
CA LYS A 269 -19.20 23.94 24.34
C LYS A 269 -18.83 25.20 25.13
N SER A 270 -17.70 25.86 24.81
CA SER A 270 -17.18 27.07 25.46
C SER A 270 -17.79 28.39 24.95
N GLY A 271 -18.65 28.38 23.93
CA GLY A 271 -19.31 29.58 23.43
C GLY A 271 -20.22 30.26 24.47
N ARG A 272 -20.28 31.60 24.47
CA ARG A 272 -21.21 32.37 25.32
C ARG A 272 -22.66 32.12 24.86
N GLY A 273 -23.43 31.37 25.67
CA GLY A 273 -24.85 31.10 25.45
C GLY A 273 -25.15 29.61 25.26
N ALA A 274 -26.37 29.18 25.58
CA ALA A 274 -26.81 27.80 25.39
C ALA A 274 -26.69 27.40 23.90
N GLY A 275 -25.76 26.50 23.58
CA GLY A 275 -25.55 25.99 22.22
C GLY A 275 -24.42 26.63 21.40
N GLY A 276 -23.66 27.59 21.95
CA GLY A 276 -22.45 28.10 21.29
C GLY A 276 -22.69 28.85 19.97
N HIS A 277 -23.88 29.41 19.74
CA HIS A 277 -24.19 30.15 18.52
C HIS A 277 -23.19 31.29 18.27
N GLY A 278 -22.60 31.34 17.07
CA GLY A 278 -21.59 32.33 16.68
C GLY A 278 -20.16 31.99 17.11
N ASP A 279 -19.94 30.86 17.79
CA ASP A 279 -18.61 30.30 18.03
C ASP A 279 -18.20 29.41 16.83
N GLY A 280 -17.02 29.69 16.25
CA GLY A 280 -16.44 28.92 15.15
C GLY A 280 -15.23 28.10 15.58
N SER A 281 -15.02 27.90 16.88
CA SER A 281 -13.83 27.25 17.43
C SER A 281 -13.62 25.81 16.97
N ALA A 282 -14.68 25.02 16.75
CA ALA A 282 -14.53 23.65 16.22
C ALA A 282 -14.12 23.66 14.75
N ALA A 283 -14.68 24.57 13.94
CA ALA A 283 -14.22 24.78 12.56
C ALA A 283 -12.76 25.27 12.50
N LEU A 284 -12.35 26.13 13.44
CA LEU A 284 -10.96 26.57 13.57
C LEU A 284 -10.03 25.42 13.98
N ALA A 285 -10.47 24.52 14.86
CA ALA A 285 -9.73 23.32 15.23
C ALA A 285 -9.58 22.37 14.04
N ILE A 286 -10.61 22.20 13.21
CA ILE A 286 -10.51 21.43 11.95
C ILE A 286 -9.49 22.08 11.01
N ALA A 287 -9.49 23.41 10.87
CA ALA A 287 -8.51 24.12 10.06
C ALA A 287 -7.07 23.99 10.60
N ALA A 288 -6.92 23.91 11.93
CA ALA A 288 -5.62 23.73 12.60
C ALA A 288 -5.00 22.35 12.35
N LEU A 289 -5.81 21.32 12.03
CA LEU A 289 -5.32 19.96 11.76
C LEU A 289 -4.21 19.92 10.70
N ARG A 290 -4.22 20.82 9.73
CA ARG A 290 -3.14 20.92 8.72
C ARG A 290 -1.76 21.07 9.37
N THR A 291 -1.66 21.88 10.42
CA THR A 291 -0.41 22.25 11.10
C THR A 291 -0.22 21.57 12.46
N ASP A 292 -1.24 20.90 12.97
CA ASP A 292 -1.16 20.21 14.24
C ASP A 292 -0.21 19.00 14.15
N ARG A 293 0.52 18.76 15.24
CA ARG A 293 1.39 17.60 15.36
C ARG A 293 0.55 16.37 15.68
N VAL A 294 0.13 15.67 14.63
CA VAL A 294 -0.56 14.39 14.72
C VAL A 294 0.23 13.34 13.95
N MET A 295 0.41 12.17 14.54
CA MET A 295 1.10 11.06 13.88
C MET A 295 0.25 10.50 12.75
N ILE A 296 0.81 10.46 11.54
CA ILE A 296 0.23 9.83 10.36
C ILE A 296 1.27 8.84 9.83
N GLY A 297 1.08 7.55 10.16
CA GLY A 297 2.17 6.58 10.06
C GLY A 297 3.33 7.03 10.94
N THR A 298 4.49 7.30 10.31
CA THR A 298 5.69 7.80 10.99
C THR A 298 5.88 9.31 10.95
N ALA A 299 5.07 10.05 10.17
CA ALA A 299 5.20 11.50 10.03
C ALA A 299 4.50 12.25 11.17
N SER A 300 5.06 13.39 11.59
CA SER A 300 4.57 14.21 12.69
C SER A 300 3.60 15.32 12.24
N GLY A 301 2.77 15.04 11.22
CA GLY A 301 1.71 15.95 10.74
C GLY A 301 1.34 15.70 9.28
N PHE A 302 0.24 16.33 8.84
CA PHE A 302 -0.25 16.22 7.46
C PHE A 302 0.70 16.84 6.43
N ASP A 303 1.25 18.02 6.70
CA ASP A 303 2.17 18.70 5.78
C ASP A 303 3.46 17.89 5.56
N GLU A 304 4.02 17.32 6.62
CA GLU A 304 5.22 16.47 6.55
C GLU A 304 4.94 15.19 5.77
N PHE A 305 3.82 14.52 6.06
CA PHE A 305 3.43 13.31 5.35
C PHE A 305 3.23 13.58 3.85
N PHE A 306 2.48 14.64 3.51
CA PHE A 306 2.21 14.98 2.11
C PHE A 306 3.49 15.34 1.36
N ALA A 307 4.39 16.12 1.97
CA ALA A 307 5.68 16.45 1.37
C ALA A 307 6.55 15.20 1.15
N ALA A 308 6.55 14.26 2.10
CA ALA A 308 7.26 13.00 1.97
C ALA A 308 6.69 12.13 0.83
N ALA A 309 5.37 11.95 0.78
CA ALA A 309 4.70 11.18 -0.27
C ALA A 309 4.97 11.74 -1.68
N VAL A 310 4.82 13.05 -1.88
CA VAL A 310 5.09 13.71 -3.17
C VAL A 310 6.56 13.61 -3.56
N THR A 311 7.46 13.69 -2.58
CA THR A 311 8.91 13.55 -2.81
C THR A 311 9.25 12.14 -3.26
N GLU A 312 8.68 11.13 -2.60
CA GLU A 312 8.95 9.73 -2.90
C GLU A 312 8.47 9.33 -4.29
N ILE A 313 7.22 9.66 -4.68
CA ILE A 313 6.73 9.39 -6.04
C ILE A 313 7.53 10.15 -7.10
N GLY A 314 7.99 11.37 -6.77
CA GLY A 314 8.88 12.16 -7.63
C GLY A 314 10.23 11.47 -7.86
N LEU A 315 10.83 10.94 -6.80
CA LEU A 315 12.09 10.18 -6.85
C LEU A 315 11.92 8.87 -7.63
N LYS A 316 10.87 8.07 -7.34
CA LYS A 316 10.55 6.84 -8.08
C LYS A 316 10.40 7.13 -9.58
N GLY A 317 9.70 8.21 -9.94
CA GLY A 317 9.54 8.66 -11.33
C GLY A 317 10.86 9.06 -12.00
N GLU A 318 11.72 9.78 -11.29
CA GLU A 318 13.05 10.16 -11.79
C GLU A 318 13.96 8.94 -11.99
N GLU A 319 13.98 8.02 -11.04
CA GLU A 319 14.73 6.76 -11.11
C GLU A 319 14.27 5.90 -12.30
N ALA A 320 12.95 5.73 -12.46
CA ALA A 320 12.37 5.00 -13.58
C ALA A 320 12.72 5.65 -14.93
N SER A 321 12.69 6.99 -15.01
CA SER A 321 13.08 7.72 -16.22
C SER A 321 14.54 7.52 -16.58
N ARG A 322 15.45 7.62 -15.61
CA ARG A 322 16.90 7.38 -15.80
C ARG A 322 17.20 5.94 -16.20
N ALA A 323 16.52 4.97 -15.57
CA ALA A 323 16.64 3.56 -15.93
C ALA A 323 16.20 3.32 -17.38
N LEU A 324 15.07 3.90 -17.80
CA LEU A 324 14.58 3.81 -19.18
C LEU A 324 15.57 4.43 -20.19
N GLU A 325 16.16 5.57 -19.87
CA GLU A 325 17.17 6.20 -20.73
C GLU A 325 18.41 5.32 -20.88
N THR A 326 18.89 4.74 -19.78
CA THR A 326 20.03 3.82 -19.76
C THR A 326 19.76 2.59 -20.63
N GLU A 327 18.61 1.95 -20.44
CA GLU A 327 18.21 0.77 -21.24
C GLU A 327 18.08 1.11 -22.73
N LYS A 328 17.53 2.29 -23.07
CA LYS A 328 17.48 2.75 -24.47
C LYS A 328 18.88 2.89 -25.08
N LEU A 329 19.85 3.40 -24.33
CA LEU A 329 21.24 3.52 -24.79
C LEU A 329 21.89 2.15 -24.98
N VAL A 330 21.67 1.20 -24.06
CA VAL A 330 22.16 -0.17 -24.20
C VAL A 330 21.57 -0.85 -25.42
N ILE A 331 20.24 -0.77 -25.61
CA ILE A 331 19.56 -1.33 -26.80
C ILE A 331 20.11 -0.71 -28.07
N LYS A 332 20.32 0.61 -28.10
CA LYS A 332 20.91 1.29 -29.26
C LYS A 332 22.31 0.75 -29.57
N ASN A 333 23.20 0.68 -28.58
CA ASN A 333 24.55 0.16 -28.76
C ASN A 333 24.55 -1.30 -29.25
N LEU A 334 23.68 -2.15 -28.69
CA LEU A 334 23.54 -3.55 -29.13
C LEU A 334 23.01 -3.65 -30.56
N LYS A 335 22.08 -2.76 -30.95
CA LYS A 335 21.57 -2.68 -32.32
C LYS A 335 22.67 -2.24 -33.28
N ASP A 336 23.44 -1.21 -32.94
CA ASP A 336 24.55 -0.70 -33.73
C ASP A 336 25.64 -1.77 -33.89
N MET A 337 25.98 -2.50 -32.82
CA MET A 337 26.93 -3.64 -32.89
C MET A 337 26.42 -4.76 -33.78
N ARG A 338 25.13 -5.12 -33.66
CA ARG A 338 24.51 -6.12 -34.52
C ARG A 338 24.55 -5.68 -35.98
N GLU A 339 24.25 -4.43 -36.27
CA GLU A 339 24.34 -3.85 -37.62
C GLU A 339 25.79 -3.76 -38.11
N SER A 340 26.78 -3.58 -37.26
CA SER A 340 28.19 -3.64 -37.66
C SER A 340 28.65 -5.06 -38.05
N ILE A 341 28.09 -6.10 -37.42
CA ILE A 341 28.48 -7.50 -37.68
C ILE A 341 27.62 -8.12 -38.80
N SER A 342 26.31 -7.86 -38.78
CA SER A 342 25.33 -8.45 -39.69
C SER A 342 24.94 -7.50 -40.83
N GLY A 343 25.36 -6.23 -40.76
CA GLY A 343 25.14 -5.27 -41.83
C GLY A 343 26.02 -5.60 -43.00
N VAL A 344 25.41 -5.55 -44.18
CA VAL A 344 26.06 -5.84 -45.44
C VAL A 344 26.27 -4.52 -46.16
N ASN A 345 27.51 -4.24 -46.57
CA ASN A 345 27.78 -3.04 -47.35
C ASN A 345 27.36 -3.28 -48.81
N ILE A 346 26.30 -2.59 -49.24
CA ILE A 346 25.72 -2.73 -50.58
C ILE A 346 26.77 -2.45 -51.67
N ASP A 347 27.72 -1.55 -51.42
CA ASP A 347 28.76 -1.22 -52.39
C ASP A 347 29.81 -2.35 -52.51
N GLU A 348 30.12 -3.05 -51.41
CA GLU A 348 30.97 -4.24 -51.45
C GLU A 348 30.26 -5.43 -52.08
N GLU A 349 28.99 -5.67 -51.77
CA GLU A 349 28.18 -6.70 -52.44
C GLU A 349 28.02 -6.41 -53.93
N LEU A 350 27.82 -5.16 -54.32
CA LEU A 350 27.76 -4.74 -55.72
C LEU A 350 29.11 -4.98 -56.42
N THR A 351 30.21 -4.63 -55.77
CA THR A 351 31.56 -4.87 -56.29
C THR A 351 31.84 -6.36 -56.45
N ASN A 352 31.46 -7.18 -55.46
CA ASN A 352 31.57 -8.63 -55.51
C ASN A 352 30.68 -9.22 -56.61
N MET A 353 29.45 -8.75 -56.75
CA MET A 353 28.54 -9.16 -57.82
C MET A 353 29.12 -8.83 -59.20
N ILE A 354 29.64 -7.62 -59.41
CA ILE A 354 30.32 -7.24 -60.66
C ILE A 354 31.55 -8.13 -60.91
N LYS A 355 32.34 -8.40 -59.88
CA LYS A 355 33.50 -9.30 -59.96
C LYS A 355 33.10 -10.73 -60.32
N PHE A 356 32.05 -11.28 -59.71
CA PHE A 356 31.51 -12.60 -60.05
C PHE A 356 30.92 -12.64 -61.45
N GLN A 357 30.23 -11.58 -61.88
CA GLN A 357 29.71 -11.43 -63.24
C GLN A 357 30.83 -11.41 -64.28
N HIS A 358 31.90 -10.64 -64.04
CA HIS A 358 33.09 -10.63 -64.88
C HIS A 358 33.78 -12.00 -64.89
N GLY A 359 33.98 -12.62 -63.72
CA GLY A 359 34.54 -13.96 -63.61
C GLY A 359 33.74 -15.01 -64.37
N TYR A 360 32.41 -14.99 -64.27
CA TYR A 360 31.52 -15.86 -65.04
C TYR A 360 31.66 -15.63 -66.54
N SER A 361 31.68 -14.37 -66.99
CA SER A 361 31.83 -14.04 -68.40
C SER A 361 33.21 -14.46 -68.97
N ALA A 362 34.27 -14.35 -68.18
CA ALA A 362 35.61 -14.80 -68.54
C ALA A 362 35.69 -16.34 -68.59
N GLY A 363 35.12 -17.02 -67.60
CA GLY A 363 35.00 -18.49 -67.57
C GLY A 363 34.19 -19.03 -68.75
N ALA A 364 33.08 -18.38 -69.09
CA ALA A 364 32.27 -18.73 -70.26
C ALA A 364 33.08 -18.60 -71.58
N ARG A 365 33.84 -17.51 -71.74
CA ARG A 365 34.75 -17.35 -72.91
C ARG A 365 35.85 -18.40 -72.94
N PHE A 366 36.42 -18.75 -71.79
CA PHE A 366 37.43 -19.81 -71.69
C PHE A 366 36.85 -21.18 -72.09
N ILE A 367 35.63 -21.49 -71.65
CA ILE A 367 34.90 -22.70 -72.07
C ILE A 367 34.66 -22.67 -73.59
N THR A 368 34.24 -21.53 -74.14
CA THR A 368 34.05 -21.37 -75.60
C THR A 368 35.36 -21.59 -76.38
N GLU A 369 36.49 -21.13 -75.86
CA GLU A 369 37.77 -21.32 -76.52
C GLU A 369 38.28 -22.77 -76.39
N ILE A 370 38.05 -23.42 -75.25
CA ILE A 370 38.27 -24.86 -75.11
C ILE A 370 37.37 -25.63 -76.09
N ASP A 371 36.10 -25.28 -76.20
CA ASP A 371 35.17 -25.91 -77.14
C ASP A 371 35.66 -25.79 -78.59
N ARG A 372 36.17 -24.61 -78.98
CA ARG A 372 36.85 -24.44 -80.28
C ARG A 372 38.11 -25.27 -80.43
N MET A 373 38.97 -25.32 -79.41
CA MET A 373 40.19 -26.11 -79.48
C MET A 373 39.88 -27.60 -79.59
N LEU A 374 38.88 -28.09 -78.84
CA LEU A 374 38.37 -29.47 -78.93
C LEU A 374 37.73 -29.75 -80.30
N ASP A 375 36.94 -28.83 -80.84
CA ASP A 375 36.37 -28.94 -82.18
C ASP A 375 37.46 -29.02 -83.26
N ILE A 376 38.53 -28.21 -83.15
CA ILE A 376 39.68 -28.30 -84.07
C ILE A 376 40.38 -29.66 -83.96
N ILE A 377 40.62 -30.16 -82.75
CA ILE A 377 41.28 -31.45 -82.53
C ILE A 377 40.41 -32.61 -83.05
N ILE A 378 39.10 -32.58 -82.80
CA ILE A 378 38.19 -33.68 -83.13
C ILE A 378 37.78 -33.65 -84.61
N ASN A 379 37.39 -32.48 -85.14
CA ASN A 379 36.77 -32.36 -86.46
C ASN A 379 37.72 -31.82 -87.55
N ARG A 380 38.86 -31.20 -87.21
CA ARG A 380 39.81 -30.62 -88.21
C ARG A 380 41.22 -31.24 -88.21
N MET A 381 41.60 -32.02 -87.19
CA MET A 381 42.87 -32.76 -87.14
C MET A 381 42.70 -34.27 -87.37
N GLY A 382 41.46 -34.77 -87.50
CA GLY A 382 41.20 -36.11 -88.00
C GLY A 382 41.55 -36.20 -89.49
N VAL A 383 42.60 -36.95 -89.81
CA VAL A 383 42.88 -37.50 -91.15
C VAL A 383 41.85 -38.57 -91.49
#